data_AF-A0A2N6JDZ9-F1
#
_entry.id   AF-A0A2N6JDZ9-F1
#
_cell.length_a   1.000
_cell.length_b   1.000
_cell.length_c   1.000
_cell.angle_alpha   90.00
_cell.angle_beta   90.00
_cell.angle_gamma   90.00
#
_symmetry.space_group_name_H-M   'P 1'
#
loop_
_entity.id
_entity.type
_entity.pdbx_description
1 polymer ?
#
loop_
_entity_poly.entity_id
_entity_poly.type
_entity_poly.pdbx_seq_one_letter_code
_entity_poly.pdbx_strand_id
1 'polypeptide(L)'
;MSLIKLKNAKSWRPQGFRPLYVSAFGFVAAFGLRYALAPFVDEALSMVFFAVNCIVMSYLFGCVYSLGLLSISIPTAMFFFRKPFYTMDGLNDKDVFMILVYTIIVVTASVIIEWLQRERYAAVLQQRVSETRYRLLIESDQARRAEYSRQFESSASEQA
;
A
#
# COMPACT_ATOMS: atom_id res chain seq x y z
N MET A 1 25.98 -8.11 8.67
CA MET A 1 24.95 -7.69 9.66
C MET A 1 24.23 -6.50 9.05
N SER A 2 23.07 -6.71 8.41
CA SER A 2 22.32 -5.61 7.78
C SER A 2 21.64 -4.78 8.85
N LEU A 3 22.15 -3.58 9.13
CA LEU A 3 21.47 -2.57 9.95
C LEU A 3 20.16 -2.17 9.25
N ILE A 4 19.06 -2.81 9.64
CA ILE A 4 17.73 -2.41 9.18
C ILE A 4 17.40 -1.09 9.87
N LYS A 5 17.40 -0.01 9.09
CA LYS A 5 17.00 1.32 9.53
C LYS A 5 15.49 1.27 9.83
N LEU A 6 15.14 1.10 11.10
CA LEU A 6 13.76 1.14 11.61
C LEU A 6 13.14 2.48 11.18
N LYS A 7 12.34 2.43 10.11
CA LYS A 7 11.59 3.59 9.63
C LYS A 7 10.26 3.66 10.35
N ASN A 8 9.82 4.89 10.59
CA ASN A 8 8.56 5.22 11.23
C ASN A 8 7.39 4.46 10.59
N ALA A 9 6.43 3.98 11.39
CA ALA A 9 5.23 3.29 10.91
C ALA A 9 4.41 4.14 9.91
N LYS A 10 4.56 5.47 9.96
CA LYS A 10 4.02 6.41 8.96
C LYS A 10 4.65 6.32 7.57
N SER A 11 5.79 5.64 7.40
CA SER A 11 6.48 5.50 6.10
C SER A 11 6.53 4.05 5.62
N TRP A 12 5.43 3.30 5.71
CA TRP A 12 5.40 1.97 5.06
C TRP A 12 5.73 2.06 3.57
N ARG A 13 5.46 3.22 2.95
CA ARG A 13 5.47 3.41 1.51
C ARG A 13 6.91 3.40 0.96
N PRO A 14 7.19 2.61 -0.09
CA PRO A 14 8.46 2.72 -0.80
C PRO A 14 8.54 4.10 -1.46
N GLN A 15 9.41 4.97 -0.94
CA GLN A 15 9.65 6.30 -1.49
C GLN A 15 10.50 6.17 -2.77
N GLY A 16 10.03 6.71 -3.89
CA GLY A 16 10.77 6.73 -5.16
C GLY A 16 9.89 6.95 -6.38
N PHE A 17 10.48 6.85 -7.58
CA PHE A 17 9.77 7.00 -8.86
C PHE A 17 9.08 5.72 -9.34
N ARG A 18 9.38 4.56 -8.74
CA ARG A 18 8.76 3.26 -9.12
C ARG A 18 7.23 3.26 -9.02
N PRO A 19 6.60 3.84 -7.98
CA PRO A 19 5.15 3.96 -7.88
C PRO A 19 4.53 4.66 -9.09
N LEU A 20 5.19 5.73 -9.58
CA LEU A 20 4.68 6.56 -10.66
C LEU A 20 4.61 5.79 -11.99
N TYR A 21 5.67 5.09 -12.36
CA TYR A 21 5.71 4.32 -13.61
C TYR A 21 4.75 3.12 -13.57
N VAL A 22 4.64 2.43 -12.42
CA VAL A 22 3.71 1.31 -12.26
C VAL A 22 2.26 1.80 -12.27
N SER A 23 1.96 2.94 -11.64
CA SER A 23 0.62 3.55 -11.71
C SER A 23 0.26 3.98 -13.12
N ALA A 24 1.21 4.55 -13.87
CA ALA A 24 1.00 4.94 -15.25
C ALA A 24 0.76 3.72 -16.14
N PHE A 25 1.54 2.66 -15.97
CA PHE A 25 1.35 1.41 -16.70
C PHE A 25 -0.01 0.77 -16.40
N GLY A 26 -0.40 0.69 -15.11
CA GLY A 26 -1.71 0.15 -14.73
C GLY A 26 -2.87 0.99 -15.27
N PHE A 27 -2.71 2.32 -15.34
CA PHE A 27 -3.68 3.19 -15.97
C PHE A 27 -3.83 2.91 -17.47
N VAL A 28 -2.72 2.80 -18.20
CA VAL A 28 -2.72 2.46 -19.63
C VAL A 28 -3.33 1.08 -19.86
N ALA A 29 -3.01 0.10 -19.01
CA ALA A 29 -3.59 -1.24 -19.08
C ALA A 29 -5.10 -1.23 -18.82
N ALA A 30 -5.58 -0.48 -17.82
CA ALA A 30 -7.00 -0.33 -17.53
C ALA A 30 -7.74 0.36 -18.68
N PHE A 31 -7.14 1.40 -19.26
CA PHE A 31 -7.66 2.08 -20.44
C PHE A 31 -7.75 1.12 -21.65
N GLY A 32 -6.68 0.39 -21.94
CA GLY A 32 -6.63 -0.58 -23.03
C GLY A 32 -7.63 -1.72 -22.85
N LEU A 33 -7.76 -2.25 -21.64
CA LEU A 33 -8.74 -3.28 -21.31
C LEU A 33 -10.17 -2.78 -21.50
N ARG A 34 -10.47 -1.55 -21.06
CA ARG A 34 -11.78 -0.93 -21.25
C ARG A 34 -12.08 -0.64 -22.73
N TYR A 35 -11.06 -0.26 -23.50
CA TYR A 35 -11.19 -0.04 -24.95
C TYR A 35 -11.48 -1.36 -25.67
N ALA A 36 -10.79 -2.45 -25.33
CA ALA A 36 -11.05 -3.77 -25.88
C ALA A 36 -12.45 -4.31 -25.51
N LEU A 37 -12.94 -4.00 -24.30
CA LEU A 37 -14.27 -4.36 -23.83
C LEU A 37 -15.37 -3.35 -24.19
N ALA A 38 -15.06 -2.34 -25.01
CA ALA A 38 -16.03 -1.36 -25.49
C ALA A 38 -17.32 -1.96 -26.10
N PRO A 39 -17.30 -3.07 -26.88
CA PRO A 39 -18.54 -3.62 -27.43
C PRO A 39 -19.42 -4.35 -26.41
N PHE A 40 -18.89 -4.70 -25.23
CA PHE A 40 -19.62 -5.48 -24.22
C PHE A 40 -20.03 -4.67 -22.99
N VAL A 41 -19.38 -3.54 -22.73
CA VAL A 41 -19.56 -2.76 -21.50
C VAL A 41 -20.40 -1.52 -21.77
N ASP A 42 -21.57 -1.49 -21.13
CA ASP A 42 -22.50 -0.37 -21.19
C ASP A 42 -21.87 0.91 -20.62
N GLU A 43 -22.41 2.07 -21.03
CA GLU A 43 -21.86 3.38 -20.73
C GLU A 43 -21.85 3.68 -19.22
N ALA A 44 -22.82 3.14 -18.50
CA ALA A 44 -22.94 3.23 -17.04
C ALA A 44 -21.75 2.59 -16.27
N LEU A 45 -21.00 1.67 -16.88
CA LEU A 45 -19.84 1.01 -16.27
C LEU A 45 -18.49 1.62 -16.69
N SER A 46 -18.49 2.79 -17.34
CA SER A 46 -17.28 3.47 -17.83
C SER A 46 -16.16 3.57 -16.78
N MET A 47 -16.50 3.91 -15.53
CA MET A 47 -15.54 4.16 -14.45
C MET A 47 -15.06 2.91 -13.71
N VAL A 48 -15.66 1.73 -13.93
CA VAL A 48 -15.37 0.52 -13.13
C VAL A 48 -13.91 0.10 -13.25
N PHE A 49 -13.37 0.03 -14.46
CA PHE A 49 -11.99 -0.39 -14.70
C PHE A 49 -10.97 0.58 -14.09
N PHE A 50 -11.28 1.88 -14.15
CA PHE A 50 -10.47 2.91 -13.51
C PHE A 50 -10.55 2.83 -11.99
N ALA A 51 -11.74 2.60 -11.43
CA ALA A 51 -11.94 2.43 -10.00
C ALA A 51 -11.18 1.20 -9.47
N VAL A 52 -11.26 0.06 -10.16
CA VAL A 52 -10.49 -1.14 -9.80
C VAL A 52 -8.99 -0.87 -9.85
N ASN A 53 -8.49 -0.21 -10.90
CA ASN A 53 -7.08 0.18 -10.97
C ASN A 53 -6.69 1.11 -9.81
N CYS A 54 -7.51 2.10 -9.47
CA CYS A 54 -7.25 2.98 -8.33
C CYS A 54 -7.17 2.19 -7.01
N ILE A 55 -8.07 1.23 -6.79
CA ILE A 55 -8.07 0.37 -5.59
C ILE A 55 -6.80 -0.48 -5.53
N VAL A 56 -6.38 -1.10 -6.64
CA VAL A 56 -5.14 -1.88 -6.72
C VAL A 56 -3.92 -1.00 -6.45
N MET A 57 -3.88 0.21 -7.00
CA MET A 57 -2.79 1.15 -6.77
C MET A 57 -2.79 1.69 -5.34
N SER A 58 -3.97 1.85 -4.73
CA SER A 58 -4.12 2.17 -3.31
C SER A 58 -3.54 1.07 -2.44
N TYR A 59 -3.74 -0.20 -2.81
CA TYR A 59 -3.13 -1.33 -2.13
C TYR A 59 -1.61 -1.37 -2.28
N LEU A 60 -1.04 -1.05 -3.45
CA LEU A 60 0.40 -1.16 -3.64
C LEU A 60 1.18 0.05 -3.11
N PHE A 61 0.66 1.25 -3.31
CA PHE A 61 1.38 2.51 -3.10
C PHE A 61 0.72 3.44 -2.08
N GLY A 62 -0.50 3.12 -1.65
CA GLY A 62 -1.28 3.85 -0.66
C GLY A 62 -2.25 4.88 -1.24
N CYS A 63 -3.00 5.51 -0.34
CA CYS A 63 -4.12 6.40 -0.68
C CYS A 63 -3.76 7.60 -1.56
N VAL A 64 -2.55 8.17 -1.43
CA VAL A 64 -2.17 9.40 -2.18
C VAL A 64 -2.06 9.14 -3.68
N TYR A 65 -1.47 8.01 -4.09
CA TYR A 65 -1.33 7.67 -5.50
C TYR A 65 -2.68 7.28 -6.11
N SER A 66 -3.53 6.58 -5.35
CA SER A 66 -4.90 6.27 -5.74
C SER A 66 -5.72 7.54 -6.00
N LEU A 67 -5.65 8.53 -5.10
CA LEU A 67 -6.35 9.80 -5.28
C LEU A 67 -5.82 10.60 -6.47
N GLY A 68 -4.50 10.63 -6.69
CA GLY A 68 -3.92 11.28 -7.86
C GLY A 68 -4.37 10.61 -9.17
N LEU A 69 -4.39 9.28 -9.21
CA LEU A 69 -4.93 8.51 -10.34
C LEU A 69 -6.42 8.77 -10.54
N LEU A 70 -7.20 8.87 -9.46
CA LEU A 70 -8.62 9.17 -9.51
C LEU A 70 -8.86 10.53 -10.19
N SER A 71 -8.11 11.57 -9.80
CA SER A 71 -8.18 12.90 -10.41
C SER A 71 -7.87 12.92 -11.91
N ILE A 72 -7.00 12.02 -12.40
CA ILE A 72 -6.68 11.89 -13.83
C ILE A 72 -7.71 11.01 -14.56
N SER A 73 -8.24 10.00 -13.86
CA SER A 73 -9.19 9.04 -14.43
C SER A 73 -10.55 9.66 -14.70
N ILE A 74 -11.02 10.59 -13.87
CA ILE A 74 -12.34 11.23 -14.04
C ILE A 74 -12.40 12.01 -15.38
N PRO A 75 -11.48 12.95 -15.69
CA PRO A 75 -11.46 13.63 -16.98
C PRO A 75 -11.30 12.66 -18.17
N THR A 76 -10.44 11.65 -18.02
CA THR A 76 -10.20 10.67 -19.09
C THR A 76 -11.46 9.86 -19.40
N ALA A 77 -12.18 9.42 -18.35
CA ALA A 77 -13.41 8.67 -18.51
C ALA A 77 -14.53 9.50 -19.13
N MET A 78 -14.65 10.77 -18.72
CA MET A 78 -15.62 11.70 -19.29
C MET A 78 -15.36 12.00 -20.76
N PHE A 79 -14.09 12.11 -21.18
CA PHE A 79 -13.75 12.47 -22.56
C PHE A 79 -13.84 11.28 -23.54
N PHE A 80 -13.39 10.08 -23.14
CA PHE A 80 -13.27 8.94 -24.06
C PHE A 80 -14.47 8.01 -24.09
N PHE A 81 -15.23 7.91 -23.00
CA PHE A 81 -16.26 6.87 -22.85
C PHE A 81 -17.69 7.41 -22.70
N ARG A 82 -17.89 8.72 -22.93
CA ARG A 82 -19.20 9.37 -22.97
C ARG A 82 -19.66 9.59 -24.42
N LYS A 83 -20.94 9.40 -24.70
CA LYS A 83 -21.64 9.84 -25.90
C LYS A 83 -22.12 11.30 -25.77
N PRO A 84 -21.92 12.15 -26.79
CA PRO A 84 -21.25 11.86 -28.05
C PRO A 84 -19.74 11.81 -27.85
N PHE A 85 -19.10 10.74 -28.34
CA PHE A 85 -17.66 10.54 -28.19
C PHE A 85 -16.91 11.75 -28.75
N TYR A 86 -15.90 12.22 -28.04
CA TYR A 86 -15.05 13.35 -28.45
C TYR A 86 -15.75 14.71 -28.53
N THR A 87 -16.91 14.88 -27.89
CA THR A 87 -17.58 16.18 -27.79
C THR A 87 -17.81 16.57 -26.33
N MET A 88 -17.52 17.84 -26.00
CA MET A 88 -17.83 18.44 -24.70
C MET A 88 -19.30 18.84 -24.66
N ASP A 89 -20.20 17.85 -24.63
CA ASP A 89 -21.61 18.12 -24.34
C ASP A 89 -21.80 18.31 -22.82
N GLY A 90 -22.81 19.10 -22.44
CA GLY A 90 -23.02 19.55 -21.07
C GLY A 90 -23.04 18.41 -20.04
N LEU A 91 -22.55 18.68 -18.81
CA LEU A 91 -22.63 17.70 -17.73
C LEU A 91 -24.09 17.34 -17.45
N ASN A 92 -24.44 16.07 -17.62
CA ASN A 92 -25.75 15.54 -17.28
C ASN A 92 -25.79 15.13 -15.80
N ASP A 93 -26.94 15.23 -15.14
CA ASP A 93 -27.09 14.91 -13.71
C ASP A 93 -26.70 13.46 -13.38
N LYS A 94 -26.95 12.54 -14.32
CA LYS A 94 -26.56 11.13 -14.21
C LYS A 94 -25.05 10.94 -14.11
N ASP A 95 -24.28 11.78 -14.80
CA ASP A 95 -22.82 11.70 -14.79
C ASP A 95 -22.23 12.17 -13.47
N VAL A 96 -22.78 13.27 -12.94
CA VAL A 96 -22.40 13.79 -11.62
C VAL A 96 -22.67 12.75 -10.55
N PHE A 97 -23.83 12.08 -10.60
CA PHE A 97 -24.17 11.00 -9.69
C PHE A 97 -23.19 9.83 -9.78
N MET A 98 -22.86 9.36 -11.00
CA MET A 98 -21.90 8.28 -11.19
C MET A 98 -20.50 8.65 -10.67
N ILE A 99 -19.99 9.84 -11.02
CA ILE A 99 -18.68 10.32 -10.54
C ILE A 99 -18.65 10.33 -9.02
N LEU A 100 -19.70 10.83 -8.38
CA LEU A 100 -19.81 10.88 -6.93
C LEU A 100 -19.78 9.47 -6.32
N VAL A 101 -20.59 8.54 -6.83
CA VAL A 101 -20.64 7.15 -6.34
C VAL A 101 -19.27 6.47 -6.46
N TYR A 102 -18.63 6.54 -7.63
CA TYR A 102 -17.31 5.91 -7.83
C TYR A 102 -16.22 6.58 -6.98
N THR A 103 -16.29 7.91 -6.82
CA THR A 103 -15.36 8.63 -5.95
C THR A 103 -15.49 8.16 -4.51
N ILE A 104 -16.72 8.05 -3.98
CA ILE A 104 -16.96 7.55 -2.63
C ILE A 104 -16.43 6.12 -2.48
N ILE A 105 -16.68 5.24 -3.44
CA ILE A 105 -16.20 3.85 -3.41
C ILE A 105 -14.66 3.82 -3.36
N VAL A 106 -13.98 4.52 -4.27
CA VAL A 106 -12.51 4.49 -4.34
C VAL A 106 -11.88 5.15 -3.11
N VAL A 107 -12.44 6.27 -2.63
CA VAL A 107 -11.98 6.95 -1.41
C VAL A 107 -12.15 6.02 -0.20
N THR A 108 -13.33 5.43 -0.03
CA THR A 108 -13.63 4.54 1.10
C THR A 108 -12.72 3.32 1.09
N ALA A 109 -12.60 2.64 -0.06
CA ALA A 109 -11.70 1.51 -0.22
C ALA A 109 -10.24 1.92 0.07
N SER A 110 -9.81 3.07 -0.44
CA SER A 110 -8.45 3.58 -0.21
C SER A 110 -8.18 3.90 1.25
N VAL A 111 -9.16 4.45 1.98
CA VAL A 111 -9.03 4.73 3.42
C VAL A 111 -8.96 3.43 4.23
N ILE A 112 -9.80 2.44 3.93
CA ILE A 112 -9.79 1.13 4.61
C ILE A 112 -8.44 0.43 4.38
N ILE A 113 -7.96 0.41 3.14
CA ILE A 113 -6.66 -0.16 2.79
C ILE A 113 -5.53 0.59 3.49
N GLU A 114 -5.60 1.93 3.51
CA GLU A 114 -4.62 2.80 4.18
C GLU A 114 -4.55 2.47 5.68
N TRP A 115 -5.69 2.19 6.30
CA TRP A 115 -5.78 1.87 7.71
C TRP A 115 -5.26 0.45 8.00
N LEU A 116 -5.72 -0.55 7.25
CA LEU A 116 -5.36 -1.94 7.44
C LEU A 116 -3.85 -2.20 7.32
N GLN A 117 -3.21 -1.61 6.32
CA GLN A 117 -1.77 -1.79 6.13
C GLN A 117 -0.93 -1.09 7.22
N ARG A 118 -1.48 -0.09 7.91
CA ARG A 118 -0.80 0.67 8.97
C ARG A 118 -0.75 -0.19 10.21
N GLU A 119 -1.88 -0.84 10.51
CA GLU A 119 -1.98 -1.83 11.56
C GLU A 119 -1.08 -3.03 11.28
N ARG A 120 -1.08 -3.56 10.04
CA ARG A 120 -0.20 -4.66 9.65
C ARG A 120 1.29 -4.30 9.85
N TYR A 121 1.70 -3.11 9.44
CA TYR A 121 3.08 -2.66 9.62
C TYR A 121 3.44 -2.49 11.10
N ALA A 122 2.52 -1.95 11.92
CA ALA A 122 2.72 -1.82 13.36
C ALA A 122 2.88 -3.18 14.05
N ALA A 123 2.05 -4.17 13.71
CA ALA A 123 2.12 -5.52 14.25
C ALA A 123 3.45 -6.21 13.89
N VAL A 124 3.87 -6.12 12.62
CA VAL A 124 5.16 -6.68 12.18
C VAL A 124 6.32 -6.00 12.92
N LEU A 125 6.26 -4.68 13.12
CA LEU A 125 7.29 -3.94 13.85
C LEU A 125 7.39 -4.41 15.32
N GLN A 126 6.26 -4.57 16.00
CA GLN A 126 6.20 -5.09 17.36
C GLN A 126 6.77 -6.51 17.46
N GLN A 127 6.46 -7.37 16.51
CA GLN A 127 7.03 -8.73 16.44
C GLN A 127 8.55 -8.70 16.28
N ARG A 128 9.10 -7.83 15.43
CA ARG A 128 10.57 -7.74 15.27
C ARG A 128 11.26 -7.20 16.52
N VAL A 129 10.63 -6.26 17.22
CA VAL A 129 11.14 -5.73 18.49
C VAL A 129 11.12 -6.81 19.57
N SER A 130 10.05 -7.61 19.66
CA SER A 130 9.99 -8.71 20.64
C SER A 130 11.04 -9.79 20.34
N GLU A 131 11.23 -10.19 19.08
CA GLU A 131 12.29 -11.10 18.64
C GLU A 131 13.68 -10.59 19.05
N THR A 132 13.95 -9.29 18.84
CA THR A 132 15.24 -8.67 19.19
C THR A 132 15.45 -8.64 20.72
N ARG A 133 14.43 -8.23 21.49
CA ARG A 133 14.51 -8.22 22.97
C ARG A 133 14.71 -9.62 23.53
N TYR A 134 14.03 -10.61 22.97
CA TYR A 134 14.16 -12.00 23.37
C TYR A 134 15.58 -12.53 23.11
N ARG A 135 16.15 -12.21 21.94
CA ARG A 135 17.54 -12.58 21.62
C ARG A 135 18.56 -11.96 22.58
N LEU A 136 18.41 -10.67 22.90
CA LEU A 136 19.29 -9.98 23.86
C LEU A 136 19.19 -10.58 25.26
N LEU A 137 17.99 -10.97 25.69
CA LEU A 137 17.77 -11.68 26.95
C LEU A 137 18.55 -12.99 26.98
N ILE A 138 18.46 -13.81 25.93
CA ILE A 138 19.22 -15.07 25.83
C ILE A 138 20.72 -14.83 25.85
N GLU A 139 21.21 -13.87 25.05
CA GLU A 139 22.65 -13.54 25.00
C GLU A 139 23.16 -13.05 26.37
N SER A 140 22.36 -12.24 27.08
CA SER A 140 22.70 -11.80 28.44
C SER A 140 22.70 -12.94 29.47
N ASP A 141 21.77 -13.90 29.36
CA ASP A 141 21.73 -15.05 30.26
C ASP A 141 22.91 -16.00 30.02
N GLN A 142 23.28 -16.22 28.75
CA GLN A 142 24.47 -16.98 28.39
C GLN A 142 25.76 -16.32 28.89
N ALA A 143 25.88 -15.00 28.75
CA ALA A 143 27.03 -14.26 29.28
C ALA A 143 27.15 -14.41 30.80
N ARG A 144 26.04 -14.27 31.53
CA ARG A 144 26.01 -14.48 32.99
C ARG A 144 26.42 -15.90 33.38
N ARG A 145 25.92 -16.92 32.69
CA ARG A 145 26.30 -18.32 32.95
C ARG A 145 27.79 -18.57 32.71
N ALA A 146 28.37 -17.97 31.68
CA ALA A 146 29.80 -18.07 31.39
C ALA A 146 30.67 -17.37 32.45
N GLU A 147 30.21 -16.26 33.03
CA GLU A 147 30.86 -15.62 34.16
C GLU A 147 30.82 -16.51 35.41
N TYR A 148 29.67 -17.09 35.73
CA TYR A 148 29.54 -18.02 36.86
C TYR A 148 30.45 -19.25 36.70
N SER A 149 30.55 -19.84 35.51
CA SER A 149 31.42 -21.01 35.30
C SER A 149 32.90 -20.67 35.52
N ARG A 150 33.36 -19.51 35.03
CA ARG A 150 34.74 -19.04 35.26
C ARG A 150 35.03 -18.81 36.75
N GLN A 151 34.06 -18.29 37.49
CA GLN A 151 34.21 -18.03 38.92
C GLN A 151 34.26 -19.33 39.74
N PHE A 152 33.54 -20.36 39.31
CA PHE A 152 33.65 -21.72 39.87
C PHE A 152 35.01 -22.37 39.58
N GLU A 153 35.53 -22.24 38.35
CA GLU A 153 36.86 -22.76 38.00
C GLU A 153 37.97 -22.07 38.80
N SER A 154 37.92 -20.74 38.97
CA SER A 154 38.94 -20.01 39.74
C SER A 154 38.92 -20.40 41.23
N SER A 155 37.74 -20.50 41.83
CA SER A 155 37.60 -20.89 43.24
C SER A 155 37.98 -22.36 43.50
N ALA A 156 37.76 -23.26 42.55
CA ALA A 156 38.26 -24.63 42.62
C ALA A 156 39.80 -24.72 42.55
N SER A 157 40.44 -23.86 41.74
CA SER A 157 41.91 -23.80 41.64
C SER A 157 42.59 -23.18 42.87
N GLU A 158 41.90 -22.34 43.64
CA GLU A 158 42.41 -21.73 44.88
C GLU A 158 42.34 -22.69 46.09
N GLN A 159 41.55 -23.76 46.00
CA GLN A 159 41.35 -24.75 47.07
C GLN A 159 42.19 -26.02 46.89
N ALA A 160 42.90 -26.18 45.76
CA ALA A 160 43.77 -27.32 45.44
C ALA A 160 45.25 -26.96 45.65
#